data_AF-A0A1V3QM51-F1
#
_entry.id   AF-A0A1V3QM51-F1
#
_cell.length_a   1.000
_cell.length_b   1.000
_cell.length_c   1.000
_cell.angle_alpha   90.00
_cell.angle_beta   90.00
_cell.angle_gamma   90.00
#
_symmetry.space_group_name_H-M   'P 1'
#
loop_
_entity.id
_entity.type
_entity.pdbx_description
1 polymer ?
#
loop_
_entity_poly.entity_id
_entity_poly.type
_entity_poly.pdbx_seq_one_letter_code
_entity_poly.pdbx_strand_id
1 'polypeptide(L)'
;MLLKAASFADKPAQSMLAAMYWNGDGIPMDRPRGYAWMDLAADRGYPDLLANREKFWQQLDPQERQLAIAEGRKIYAYYDDKSGLKRLGNIFRRELASATGSRTGFGGNYLTILMRDGAAGRSLKTEDGAPMVLRGTQVRGTDYYSPVLWNPELYAKLKDHVWEDSLADMGTVEVGSLQSVPAPSTSKDK
;
A
#
# COMPACT_ATOMS: atom_id res chain seq x y z
N MET A 1 1.98 -13.85 0.22
CA MET A 1 1.26 -12.90 -0.66
C MET A 1 1.91 -11.52 -0.65
N LEU A 2 2.22 -10.95 0.52
CA LEU A 2 2.76 -9.57 0.66
C LEU A 2 4.11 -9.32 -0.02
N LEU A 3 5.08 -10.24 0.04
CA LEU A 3 6.37 -10.09 -0.66
C LEU A 3 6.20 -9.91 -2.17
N LYS A 4 5.18 -10.55 -2.77
CA LYS A 4 4.89 -10.40 -4.19
C LYS A 4 4.33 -9.01 -4.50
N ALA A 5 3.38 -8.53 -3.69
CA ALA A 5 2.87 -7.17 -3.84
C ALA A 5 3.98 -6.12 -3.64
N ALA A 6 4.78 -6.25 -2.58
CA ALA A 6 5.92 -5.37 -2.31
C ALA A 6 6.96 -5.37 -3.45
N SER A 7 7.12 -6.49 -4.18
CA SER A 7 8.00 -6.57 -5.34
C SER A 7 7.56 -5.73 -6.55
N PHE A 8 6.33 -5.20 -6.54
CA PHE A 8 5.78 -4.33 -7.58
C PHE A 8 5.70 -2.85 -7.14
N ALA A 9 6.59 -2.41 -6.25
CA ALA A 9 6.63 -1.05 -5.74
C ALA A 9 5.32 -0.62 -5.03
N ASP A 10 4.67 -1.55 -4.36
CA ASP A 10 3.45 -1.29 -3.59
C ASP A 10 3.80 -0.80 -2.18
N LYS A 11 3.75 0.52 -1.95
CA LYS A 11 4.09 1.11 -0.64
C LYS A 11 3.20 0.58 0.50
N PRO A 12 1.88 0.35 0.33
CA PRO A 12 1.06 -0.27 1.37
C PRO A 12 1.50 -1.69 1.76
N ALA A 13 1.86 -2.55 0.80
CA ALA A 13 2.40 -3.87 1.12
C ALA A 13 3.79 -3.79 1.76
N GLN A 14 4.63 -2.83 1.34
CA GLN A 14 5.94 -2.59 1.96
C GLN A 14 5.78 -2.15 3.43
N SER A 15 4.86 -1.24 3.74
CA SER A 15 4.58 -0.80 5.12
C SER A 15 3.94 -1.91 5.96
N MET A 16 3.09 -2.75 5.37
CA MET A 16 2.55 -3.94 6.04
C MET A 16 3.66 -4.94 6.41
N LEU A 17 4.58 -5.22 5.48
CA LEU A 17 5.75 -6.07 5.77
C LEU A 17 6.63 -5.46 6.87
N ALA A 18 6.81 -4.14 6.85
CA ALA A 18 7.54 -3.42 7.89
C ALA A 18 6.91 -3.63 9.26
N ALA A 19 5.59 -3.44 9.38
CA ALA A 19 4.85 -3.66 10.63
C ALA A 19 4.93 -5.12 11.09
N MET A 20 4.82 -6.09 10.18
CA MET A 20 4.94 -7.51 10.52
C MET A 20 6.32 -7.86 11.09
N TYR A 21 7.40 -7.39 10.47
CA TYR A 21 8.75 -7.60 11.01
C TYR A 21 8.98 -6.85 12.32
N TRP A 22 8.37 -5.67 12.47
CA TRP A 22 8.48 -4.86 13.67
C TRP A 22 7.78 -5.47 14.89
N ASN A 23 6.56 -5.98 14.70
CA ASN A 23 5.73 -6.54 15.77
C ASN A 23 5.94 -8.05 15.97
N GLY A 24 6.44 -8.75 14.95
CA GLY A 24 6.45 -10.22 14.91
C GLY A 24 5.09 -10.83 14.54
N ASP A 25 4.27 -10.12 13.77
CA ASP A 25 2.93 -10.59 13.40
C ASP A 25 3.01 -11.69 12.33
N GLY A 26 2.89 -12.94 12.76
CA GLY A 26 2.94 -14.12 11.87
C GLY A 26 4.33 -14.46 11.33
N ILE A 27 5.36 -13.70 11.71
CA ILE A 27 6.78 -13.95 11.42
C ILE A 27 7.62 -13.59 12.65
N PRO A 28 8.85 -14.13 12.81
CA PRO A 28 9.73 -13.71 13.90
C PRO A 28 10.02 -12.20 13.85
N MET A 29 10.03 -11.57 15.04
CA MET A 29 10.35 -10.16 15.18
C MET A 29 11.79 -9.88 14.73
N ASP A 30 11.95 -8.89 13.86
CA ASP A 30 13.21 -8.40 13.30
C ASP A 30 13.09 -6.89 13.09
N ARG A 31 13.34 -6.13 14.16
CA ARG A 31 13.18 -4.66 14.16
C ARG A 31 14.08 -3.96 13.13
N PRO A 32 15.37 -4.33 12.96
CA PRO A 32 16.21 -3.75 11.90
C PRO A 32 15.61 -3.94 10.50
N ARG A 33 15.12 -5.14 10.18
CA ARG A 33 14.47 -5.40 8.90
C ARG A 33 13.13 -4.67 8.78
N GLY A 34 12.36 -4.59 9.86
CA GLY A 34 11.12 -3.83 9.92
C GLY A 34 11.33 -2.35 9.59
N TYR A 35 12.36 -1.72 10.17
CA TYR A 35 12.77 -0.37 9.81
C TYR A 35 13.15 -0.25 8.34
N ALA A 36 13.98 -1.14 7.82
CA ALA A 36 14.42 -1.09 6.43
C ALA A 36 13.26 -1.18 5.42
N TRP A 37 12.23 -1.98 5.74
CA TRP A 37 10.99 -2.01 4.94
C TRP A 37 10.16 -0.73 5.08
N MET A 38 10.09 -0.14 6.27
CA MET A 38 9.37 1.13 6.48
C MET A 38 10.07 2.30 5.78
N ASP A 39 11.39 2.34 5.81
CA ASP A 39 12.24 3.29 5.08
C ASP A 39 11.95 3.25 3.57
N LEU A 40 11.95 2.04 2.99
CA LEU A 40 11.58 1.83 1.59
C LEU A 40 10.13 2.24 1.30
N ALA A 41 9.20 1.94 2.21
CA ALA A 41 7.79 2.30 2.05
C ALA A 41 7.62 3.83 2.02
N ALA A 42 8.36 4.53 2.88
CA ALA A 42 8.34 5.98 3.03
C ALA A 42 9.09 6.75 1.92
N ASP A 43 9.76 6.07 1.00
CA ASP A 43 10.57 6.67 -0.09
C ASP A 43 9.75 7.58 -1.04
N ARG A 44 8.42 7.39 -1.11
CA ARG A 44 7.50 8.28 -1.84
C ARG A 44 7.10 9.54 -1.06
N GLY A 45 7.50 9.66 0.20
CA GLY A 45 7.24 10.83 1.02
C GLY A 45 5.85 10.89 1.66
N TYR A 46 5.14 9.76 1.78
CA TYR A 46 3.84 9.75 2.46
C TYR A 46 3.99 10.17 3.93
N PRO A 47 3.23 11.17 4.42
CA PRO A 47 3.41 11.71 5.77
C PRO A 47 3.29 10.67 6.89
N ASP A 48 2.35 9.73 6.76
CA ASP A 48 2.12 8.66 7.73
C ASP A 48 3.26 7.63 7.73
N LEU A 49 3.77 7.24 6.57
CA LEU A 49 4.88 6.31 6.45
C LEU A 49 6.20 6.96 6.92
N LEU A 50 6.41 8.24 6.63
CA LEU A 50 7.53 9.01 7.17
C LEU A 50 7.47 9.09 8.70
N ALA A 51 6.29 9.35 9.26
CA ALA A 51 6.10 9.37 10.72
C ALA A 51 6.39 7.99 11.34
N ASN A 52 5.93 6.92 10.71
CA ASN A 52 6.21 5.55 11.17
C ASN A 52 7.69 5.18 11.06
N ARG A 53 8.36 5.57 9.98
CA ARG A 53 9.80 5.40 9.79
C ARG A 53 10.59 6.10 10.90
N GLU A 54 10.27 7.36 11.19
CA GLU A 54 10.93 8.12 12.23
C GLU A 54 10.70 7.51 13.62
N LYS A 55 9.46 7.10 13.91
CA LYS A 55 9.11 6.37 15.13
C LYS A 55 9.94 5.08 15.26
N PHE A 56 10.11 4.33 14.19
CA PHE A 56 10.92 3.10 14.21
C PHE A 56 12.39 3.45 14.48
N TRP A 57 12.95 4.44 13.80
CA TRP A 57 14.34 4.86 13.99
C TRP A 57 14.67 5.26 15.43
N GLN A 58 13.78 6.03 16.06
CA GLN A 58 13.95 6.49 17.43
C GLN A 58 14.00 5.34 18.44
N GLN A 59 13.29 4.25 18.17
CA GLN A 59 13.25 3.08 19.05
C GLN A 59 14.32 2.03 18.74
N LEU A 60 15.11 2.18 17.68
CA LEU A 60 16.24 1.28 17.40
C LEU A 60 17.48 1.72 18.19
N ASP A 61 18.20 0.75 18.73
CA ASP A 61 19.51 0.98 19.32
C ASP A 61 20.62 1.17 18.24
N PRO A 62 21.83 1.60 18.59
CA PRO A 62 22.90 1.82 17.61
C PRO A 62 23.31 0.57 16.79
N GLN A 63 23.28 -0.61 17.40
CA GLN A 63 23.62 -1.86 16.72
C GLN A 63 22.51 -2.24 15.73
N GLU A 64 21.26 -2.14 16.16
CA GLU A 64 20.08 -2.36 15.32
C GLU A 64 20.04 -1.40 14.13
N ARG A 65 20.38 -0.12 14.33
CA ARG A 65 20.48 0.87 13.25
C ARG A 65 21.50 0.47 12.19
N GLN A 66 22.66 -0.04 12.60
CA GLN A 66 23.69 -0.51 11.68
C GLN A 66 23.20 -1.72 10.88
N LEU A 67 22.52 -2.67 11.53
CA LEU A 67 21.87 -3.80 10.86
C LEU A 67 20.78 -3.34 9.90
N ALA A 68 20.00 -2.34 10.28
CA ALA A 68 18.91 -1.81 9.47
C ALA A 68 19.45 -1.17 8.17
N ILE A 69 20.56 -0.43 8.25
CA ILE A 69 21.25 0.11 7.07
C ILE A 69 21.77 -1.03 6.17
N ALA A 70 22.33 -2.09 6.75
CA ALA A 70 22.84 -3.24 5.99
C ALA A 70 21.71 -4.03 5.30
N GLU A 71 20.61 -4.29 6.01
CA GLU A 71 19.42 -4.94 5.45
C GLU A 71 18.71 -4.05 4.42
N GLY A 72 18.64 -2.74 4.67
CA GLY A 72 18.11 -1.74 3.76
C GLY A 72 18.76 -1.82 2.38
N ARG A 73 20.09 -1.89 2.30
CA ARG A 73 20.79 -2.04 1.01
C ARG A 73 20.31 -3.24 0.20
N LYS A 74 20.06 -4.38 0.86
CA LYS A 74 19.55 -5.60 0.21
C LYS A 74 18.11 -5.43 -0.25
N ILE A 75 17.29 -4.82 0.60
CA ILE A 75 15.87 -4.55 0.31
C ILE A 75 15.76 -3.59 -0.87
N TYR A 76 16.41 -2.43 -0.84
CA TYR A 76 16.41 -1.45 -1.92
C TYR A 76 16.92 -2.04 -3.24
N ALA A 77 17.97 -2.86 -3.23
CA ALA A 77 18.51 -3.48 -4.44
C ALA A 77 17.49 -4.32 -5.21
N TYR A 78 16.49 -4.89 -4.54
CA TYR A 78 15.45 -5.68 -5.18
C TYR A 78 14.10 -4.97 -5.24
N TYR A 79 13.68 -4.27 -4.19
CA TYR A 79 12.32 -3.77 -3.98
C TYR A 79 12.15 -2.27 -4.22
N ASP A 80 13.19 -1.57 -4.71
CA ASP A 80 13.05 -0.18 -5.13
C ASP A 80 11.94 0.01 -6.18
N ASP A 81 11.46 1.25 -6.27
CA ASP A 81 10.36 1.58 -7.16
C ASP A 81 10.71 1.33 -8.62
N LYS A 82 11.95 1.64 -9.02
CA LYS A 82 12.42 1.42 -10.39
C LYS A 82 12.37 -0.06 -10.78
N SER A 83 12.90 -0.97 -9.96
CA SER A 83 12.87 -2.40 -10.27
C SER A 83 11.46 -2.96 -10.15
N GLY A 84 10.67 -2.47 -9.19
CA GLY A 84 9.28 -2.87 -9.00
C GLY A 84 8.39 -2.52 -10.17
N LEU A 85 8.44 -1.27 -10.64
CA LEU A 85 7.69 -0.80 -11.80
C LEU A 85 8.14 -1.49 -13.09
N LYS A 86 9.44 -1.77 -13.25
CA LYS A 86 9.94 -2.55 -14.39
C LYS A 86 9.36 -3.97 -14.39
N ARG A 87 9.32 -4.65 -13.25
CA ARG A 87 8.70 -5.98 -13.13
C ARG A 87 7.21 -5.94 -13.44
N LEU A 88 6.50 -4.95 -12.91
CA LEU A 88 5.08 -4.75 -13.18
C LEU A 88 4.82 -4.52 -14.68
N GLY A 89 5.60 -3.66 -15.32
CA GLY A 89 5.50 -3.41 -16.76
C GLY A 89 5.78 -4.64 -17.61
N ASN A 90 6.69 -5.52 -17.20
CA ASN A 90 6.92 -6.80 -17.89
C ASN A 90 5.69 -7.72 -17.81
N ILE A 91 5.03 -7.76 -16.66
CA ILE A 91 3.79 -8.52 -16.47
C ILE A 91 2.70 -7.93 -17.35
N PHE A 92 2.45 -6.63 -17.27
CA PHE A 92 1.43 -5.95 -18.08
C PHE A 92 1.62 -6.20 -19.58
N ARG A 93 2.85 -6.08 -20.10
CA ARG A 93 3.15 -6.38 -21.51
C ARG A 93 2.84 -7.84 -21.88
N ARG A 94 3.17 -8.80 -21.01
CA ARG A 94 2.88 -10.21 -21.25
C ARG A 94 1.38 -10.49 -21.24
N GLU A 95 0.68 -9.98 -20.23
CA GLU A 95 -0.76 -10.19 -20.07
C GLU A 95 -1.55 -9.53 -21.22
N LEU A 96 -1.18 -8.32 -21.65
CA LEU A 96 -1.74 -7.68 -22.84
C LEU A 96 -1.46 -8.45 -24.13
N ALA A 97 -0.29 -9.09 -24.24
CA ALA A 97 0.03 -9.92 -25.40
C ALA A 97 -0.75 -11.24 -25.43
N SER A 98 -1.09 -11.80 -24.25
CA SER A 98 -1.92 -13.00 -24.12
C SER A 98 -3.43 -12.73 -24.13
N ALA A 99 -3.85 -11.49 -23.91
CA ALA A 99 -5.25 -11.09 -24.02
C ALA A 99 -5.67 -11.12 -25.50
N THR A 100 -6.21 -12.25 -25.95
CA THR A 100 -6.73 -12.46 -27.32
C THR A 100 -8.08 -11.77 -27.57
N GLY A 101 -8.33 -10.63 -26.90
CA GLY A 101 -9.53 -9.79 -27.07
C GLY A 101 -9.16 -8.47 -27.75
N SER A 102 -9.70 -8.26 -28.96
CA SER A 102 -9.70 -7.03 -29.78
C SER A 102 -8.66 -5.96 -29.42
N ARG A 103 -7.48 -6.04 -30.04
CA ARG A 103 -6.49 -4.94 -30.17
C ARG A 103 -7.07 -3.70 -30.90
N THR A 104 -8.36 -3.72 -31.23
CA THR A 104 -9.14 -2.67 -31.91
C THR A 104 -10.19 -2.02 -31.00
N GLY A 105 -10.20 -2.28 -29.69
CA GLY A 105 -11.09 -1.59 -28.76
C GLY A 105 -12.54 -2.06 -28.76
N PHE A 106 -12.86 -3.17 -29.44
CA PHE A 106 -14.20 -3.77 -29.36
C PHE A 106 -14.35 -4.60 -28.08
N GLY A 107 -14.52 -3.91 -26.95
CA GLY A 107 -15.19 -4.47 -25.78
C GLY A 107 -16.68 -4.29 -26.02
N GLY A 108 -17.39 -5.35 -26.39
CA GLY A 108 -18.84 -5.26 -26.61
C GLY A 108 -19.51 -4.57 -25.41
N ASN A 109 -20.54 -3.76 -25.65
CA ASN A 109 -21.29 -2.94 -24.66
C ASN A 109 -21.85 -3.71 -23.45
N TYR A 110 -21.56 -5.01 -23.32
CA TYR A 110 -22.09 -5.94 -22.35
C TYR A 110 -21.01 -6.66 -21.52
N LEU A 111 -19.72 -6.39 -21.74
CA LEU A 111 -18.67 -6.99 -20.91
C LEU A 111 -18.33 -6.07 -19.73
N THR A 112 -18.79 -6.47 -18.55
CA THR A 112 -18.40 -5.88 -17.28
C THR A 112 -17.37 -6.76 -16.61
N ILE A 113 -16.19 -6.21 -16.35
CA ILE A 113 -15.11 -6.89 -15.63
C ILE A 113 -15.24 -6.53 -14.16
N LEU A 114 -15.41 -7.54 -13.31
CA LEU A 114 -15.34 -7.40 -11.87
C LEU A 114 -13.89 -7.46 -11.44
N MET A 115 -13.34 -6.33 -10.97
CA MET A 115 -12.02 -6.33 -10.35
C MET A 115 -12.11 -7.10 -9.03
N ARG A 116 -11.38 -8.23 -8.94
CA ARG A 116 -11.42 -9.12 -7.77
C ARG A 116 -10.77 -8.45 -6.55
N ASP A 117 -11.40 -8.69 -5.39
CA ASP A 117 -11.13 -8.23 -4.00
C ASP A 117 -11.90 -6.95 -3.57
N GLY A 118 -12.59 -7.02 -2.42
CA GLY A 118 -13.14 -5.88 -1.66
C GLY A 118 -14.57 -5.43 -2.01
N ALA A 119 -15.20 -4.66 -1.11
CA ALA A 119 -16.40 -3.87 -1.43
C ALA A 119 -16.03 -2.79 -2.46
N ALA A 120 -16.96 -2.45 -3.36
CA ALA A 120 -16.74 -1.42 -4.37
C ALA A 120 -16.27 -0.11 -3.72
N GLY A 121 -15.06 0.33 -4.07
CA GLY A 121 -14.51 1.61 -3.61
C GLY A 121 -15.23 2.82 -4.22
N ARG A 122 -14.84 4.02 -3.79
CA ARG A 122 -15.32 5.27 -4.40
C ARG A 122 -14.84 5.35 -5.85
N SER A 123 -15.72 5.71 -6.79
CA SER A 123 -15.35 5.84 -8.19
C SER A 123 -14.49 7.09 -8.40
N LEU A 124 -13.21 6.90 -8.73
CA LEU A 124 -12.28 7.98 -9.03
C LEU A 124 -12.38 8.33 -10.51
N LYS A 125 -12.35 9.63 -10.82
CA LYS A 125 -12.23 10.09 -12.20
C LYS A 125 -10.77 10.36 -12.50
N THR A 126 -10.27 9.76 -13.57
CA THR A 126 -8.95 10.12 -14.13
C THR A 126 -9.03 11.42 -14.90
N GLU A 127 -7.89 12.06 -15.17
CA GLU A 127 -7.80 13.28 -16.01
C GLU A 127 -8.45 13.07 -17.39
N ASP A 128 -8.40 11.84 -17.92
CA ASP A 128 -9.01 11.46 -19.20
C ASP A 128 -10.52 11.17 -19.10
N GLY A 129 -11.14 11.39 -17.93
CA GLY A 129 -12.56 11.19 -17.68
C GLY A 129 -13.01 9.72 -17.55
N ALA A 130 -12.08 8.76 -17.63
CA ALA A 130 -12.39 7.35 -17.44
C ALA A 130 -12.72 7.07 -15.95
N PRO A 131 -13.86 6.44 -15.64
CA PRO A 131 -14.18 6.03 -14.28
C PRO A 131 -13.25 4.88 -13.87
N MET A 132 -12.54 5.06 -12.76
CA MET A 132 -11.61 4.08 -12.25
C MET A 132 -11.86 3.81 -10.79
N VAL A 133 -12.06 2.54 -10.47
CA VAL A 133 -12.33 2.10 -9.12
C VAL A 133 -11.47 0.89 -8.84
N LEU A 134 -10.59 1.01 -7.86
CA LEU A 134 -9.81 -0.12 -7.35
C LEU A 134 -10.67 -0.86 -6.31
N ARG A 135 -10.72 -2.20 -6.43
CA ARG A 135 -11.46 -3.15 -5.57
C ARG A 135 -12.97 -3.25 -5.84
N GLY A 136 -13.46 -4.47 -6.08
CA GLY A 136 -14.87 -4.85 -6.11
C GLY A 136 -15.74 -4.29 -7.26
N THR A 137 -15.21 -3.37 -8.05
CA THR A 137 -16.04 -2.59 -8.99
C THR A 137 -16.16 -3.22 -10.36
N GLN A 138 -17.34 -3.01 -10.91
CA GLN A 138 -17.71 -3.26 -12.29
C GLN A 138 -17.06 -2.22 -13.21
N VAL A 139 -16.09 -2.64 -14.02
CA VAL A 139 -15.42 -1.80 -15.01
C VAL A 139 -15.84 -2.25 -16.41
N ARG A 140 -16.19 -1.31 -17.28
CA ARG A 140 -16.50 -1.64 -18.68
C ARG A 140 -15.25 -2.24 -19.33
N GLY A 141 -15.42 -3.20 -20.24
CA GLY A 141 -14.30 -3.82 -20.95
C GLY A 141 -13.37 -2.80 -21.63
N THR A 142 -13.90 -1.69 -22.15
CA THR A 142 -13.10 -0.60 -22.75
C THR A 142 -12.27 0.17 -21.71
N ASP A 143 -12.83 0.43 -20.53
CA ASP A 143 -12.15 1.15 -19.46
C ASP A 143 -11.09 0.26 -18.78
N TYR A 144 -11.33 -1.06 -18.77
CA TYR A 144 -10.38 -2.03 -18.24
C TYR A 144 -9.05 -2.02 -18.99
N TYR A 145 -9.06 -1.84 -20.33
CA TYR A 145 -7.84 -1.72 -21.15
C TYR A 145 -7.29 -0.29 -21.24
N SER A 146 -7.79 0.64 -20.41
CA SER A 146 -7.25 2.01 -20.35
C SER A 146 -5.75 2.01 -20.01
N PRO A 147 -4.96 2.92 -20.61
CA PRO A 147 -3.55 3.10 -20.27
C PRO A 147 -3.32 3.27 -18.77
N VAL A 148 -4.25 3.86 -18.02
CA VAL A 148 -4.08 4.09 -16.58
C VAL A 148 -4.00 2.77 -15.78
N LEU A 149 -4.65 1.70 -16.24
CA LEU A 149 -4.59 0.38 -15.60
C LEU A 149 -3.43 -0.49 -16.10
N TRP A 150 -2.92 -0.22 -17.30
CA TRP A 150 -1.95 -1.08 -17.99
C TRP A 150 -0.58 -0.43 -18.24
N ASN A 151 -0.41 0.83 -17.84
CA ASN A 151 0.89 1.49 -17.74
C ASN A 151 1.34 1.43 -16.28
N PRO A 152 2.55 0.90 -15.98
CA PRO A 152 3.00 0.72 -14.60
C PRO A 152 3.12 2.03 -13.82
N GLU A 153 3.52 3.12 -14.48
CA GLU A 153 3.69 4.43 -13.83
C GLU A 153 2.33 5.08 -13.53
N LEU A 154 1.40 5.04 -14.49
CA LEU A 154 0.04 5.56 -14.28
C LEU A 154 -0.72 4.73 -13.23
N TYR A 155 -0.53 3.41 -13.25
CA TYR A 155 -1.12 2.52 -12.26
C TYR A 155 -0.57 2.77 -10.85
N ALA A 156 0.74 3.06 -10.73
CA ALA A 156 1.32 3.44 -9.45
C ALA A 156 0.73 4.78 -8.95
N LYS A 157 0.70 5.81 -9.79
CA LYS A 157 0.09 7.12 -9.44
C LYS A 157 -1.36 7.00 -9.00
N LEU A 158 -2.15 6.17 -9.69
CA LEU A 158 -3.52 5.87 -9.30
C LEU A 158 -3.57 5.32 -7.87
N LYS A 159 -2.71 4.35 -7.55
CA LYS A 159 -2.67 3.75 -6.20
C LYS A 159 -2.21 4.74 -5.15
N ASP A 160 -1.32 5.66 -5.51
CA ASP A 160 -0.86 6.74 -4.65
C ASP A 160 -2.04 7.66 -4.30
N HIS A 161 -2.83 8.07 -5.30
CA HIS A 161 -4.05 8.85 -5.09
C HIS A 161 -5.08 8.13 -4.23
N VAL A 162 -5.28 6.82 -4.46
CA VAL A 162 -6.20 6.00 -3.64
C VAL A 162 -5.75 5.91 -2.20
N TRP A 163 -4.43 5.86 -1.97
CA TRP A 163 -3.86 5.86 -0.63
C TRP A 163 -4.07 7.20 0.06
N GLU A 164 -3.75 8.31 -0.61
CA GLU A 164 -3.94 9.67 -0.08
C GLU A 164 -5.41 9.97 0.24
N ASP A 165 -6.33 9.59 -0.64
CA ASP A 165 -7.77 9.69 -0.38
C ASP A 165 -8.19 8.84 0.81
N SER A 166 -7.68 7.61 0.90
CA SER A 166 -7.98 6.73 2.04
C SER A 166 -7.45 7.29 3.35
N LEU A 167 -6.33 8.02 3.35
CA LEU A 167 -5.81 8.71 4.52
C LEU A 167 -6.67 9.92 4.88
N ALA A 168 -7.14 10.68 3.89
CA ALA A 168 -8.03 11.83 4.12
C ALA A 168 -9.38 11.42 4.72
N ASP A 169 -9.88 10.24 4.36
CA ASP A 169 -11.13 9.68 4.89
C ASP A 169 -10.97 9.07 6.30
N MET A 170 -9.74 8.75 6.73
CA MET A 170 -9.46 8.35 8.12
C MET A 170 -9.48 9.60 9.02
N GLY A 171 -10.67 9.98 9.48
CA GLY A 171 -10.86 11.11 10.38
C GLY A 171 -9.88 11.11 11.56
N THR A 172 -9.32 12.27 11.86
CA THR A 172 -8.38 12.46 12.97
C THR A 172 -9.08 12.15 14.30
N VAL A 173 -8.76 11.01 14.93
CA VAL A 173 -9.26 10.71 16.28
C VAL A 173 -8.33 11.39 17.28
N GLU A 174 -8.69 12.59 17.74
CA GLU A 174 -8.06 13.20 18.91
C GLU A 174 -8.49 12.43 20.16
N VAL A 175 -7.63 11.55 20.67
CA VAL A 175 -7.82 10.95 21.99
C VAL A 175 -7.48 12.03 23.02
N GLY A 176 -8.50 12.67 23.57
CA GLY A 176 -8.34 13.63 24.68
C GLY A 176 -7.61 13.01 25.87
N SER A 177 -6.97 13.87 26.67
CA SER A 177 -6.18 13.50 27.85
C SER A 177 -6.90 12.49 28.75
N LEU A 178 -6.18 11.48 29.24
CA LEU A 178 -6.68 10.45 30.16
C LEU A 178 -7.48 11.09 31.32
N GLN A 179 -8.81 10.92 31.30
CA GLN A 179 -9.64 11.22 32.46
C GLN A 179 -9.41 10.11 33.51
N SER A 180 -8.70 10.44 34.59
CA SER A 180 -8.62 9.59 35.76
C SER A 180 -9.99 9.55 36.43
N VAL A 181 -10.71 8.45 36.28
CA VAL A 181 -11.93 8.18 37.05
C VAL A 181 -11.54 7.94 38.51
N PRO A 182 -12.10 8.68 39.49
CA PRO A 182 -11.83 8.40 40.90
C PRO A 182 -12.34 7.00 41.25
N ALA A 183 -11.55 6.23 41.99
CA ALA A 183 -11.90 4.89 42.44
C ALA A 183 -13.23 4.90 43.21
N PRO A 184 -14.11 3.89 43.03
CA PRO A 184 -15.35 3.79 43.77
C PRO A 184 -15.06 3.76 45.28
N SER A 185 -15.70 4.64 46.04
CA SER A 185 -15.62 4.65 47.48
C SER A 185 -16.12 3.31 48.02
N THR A 186 -15.21 2.53 48.60
CA THR A 186 -15.58 1.38 49.41
C THR A 186 -16.31 1.90 50.65
N SER A 187 -17.64 1.85 50.62
CA SER A 187 -18.47 1.89 51.82
C SER A 187 -18.10 0.70 52.70
N LYS A 188 -17.29 0.95 53.73
CA LYS A 188 -17.19 0.11 54.92
C LYS A 188 -17.93 0.81 56.06
N ASP A 189 -18.57 -0.01 56.88
CA ASP A 189 -19.24 0.27 58.16
C ASP A 189 -20.69 0.79 58.00
N LYS A 190 -21.74 0.19 58.57
CA LYS A 190 -21.88 -0.66 59.75
C LYS A 190 -23.21 -1.43 59.68
#